data_AF-A0A7K6F548-F1
#
_entry.id   AF-A0A7K6F548-F1
#
_cell.length_a   1.000
_cell.length_b   1.000
_cell.length_c   1.000
_cell.angle_alpha   90.00
_cell.angle_beta   90.00
_cell.angle_gamma   90.00
#
_symmetry.space_group_name_H-M   'P 1'
#
loop_
_entity.id
_entity.type
_entity.pdbx_description
1 polymer ?
#
loop_
_entity_poly.entity_id
_entity_poly.type
_entity_poly.pdbx_seq_one_letter_code
_entity_poly.pdbx_strand_id
1 'polypeptide(L)'
;RCYILSNENGKIQLSLRQSRLNPKLNSKVGDIEITSIKDIKKGQLVRGYVKSITPSGVFFGLSTSLLGRILFQNVSPYFVQKHSLYEKYLPEGKLLTAKVLGVNRKEKHIELSLLPEDTGMPSVLPESLGLPHYGAEEVKREADDEGKKEEPKLKTKRRRGNSERTGKIPVSGQKDEAENLYRLGKKKIKLHWGFQRSETIPFEAKPKKRKICPAEENDSGIEVYYREEDEDDQEEEAAKKKSKLRKPGEAPRLQVSMGFTWDEDNAMDIAVLDQKEESSESEEEEDMQSKIKKQTKKEKELEKQKKEKELCKVEAALMDPNRQPQSADDFDRLVLGSPNSSILWLQYMAFHLQATEIEKARAVAERALKTISFREEQEKLNVWVALLNLENMYGTEETLMKVFERAVQYNEPLKVFQHLCDIYASSEKYKQAEELYHTMLKRFRQEKSVWLKYASFLLKQGQTEATHRLLERALKALPTKEHVDVISRFAQLEFHSGDTEHAKALFESTLSSYPKRTDIWSIYMDIMIKHGSQKEVRDIFERVIHLSLAPKKMKFFFKRYLDYEKKFGTAESVLAVKRAALEYVETKSSLADT
;
A
#
# COMPACT_ATOMS: atom_id res chain seq x y z
N ARG A 1 29.90 37.02 8.77
CA ARG A 1 30.54 37.38 10.07
C ARG A 1 30.09 36.34 11.09
N CYS A 2 31.03 35.71 11.81
CA CYS A 2 30.75 34.73 12.86
C CYS A 2 31.43 35.17 14.15
N TYR A 3 30.91 34.76 15.30
CA TYR A 3 31.48 35.01 16.62
C TYR A 3 32.19 33.75 17.11
N ILE A 4 33.47 33.83 17.46
CA ILE A 4 34.25 32.68 17.93
C ILE A 4 33.94 32.44 19.41
N LEU A 5 33.45 31.25 19.75
CA LEU A 5 33.08 30.85 21.11
C LEU A 5 34.25 30.25 21.89
N SER A 6 35.01 29.36 21.24
CA SER A 6 36.20 28.74 21.83
C SER A 6 37.13 28.23 20.73
N ASN A 7 38.42 28.13 21.06
CA ASN A 7 39.44 27.56 20.20
C ASN A 7 40.31 26.63 21.05
N GLU A 8 39.93 25.35 21.11
CA GLU A 8 40.63 24.35 21.90
C GLU A 8 40.96 23.14 21.00
N ASN A 9 42.19 22.63 21.11
CA ASN A 9 42.69 21.44 20.40
C ASN A 9 42.48 21.46 18.86
N GLY A 10 42.69 22.61 18.22
CA GLY A 10 42.55 22.76 16.77
C GLY A 10 41.10 22.71 16.26
N LYS A 11 40.11 22.74 17.16
CA LYS A 11 38.68 22.85 16.82
C LYS A 11 38.16 24.22 17.23
N ILE A 12 37.68 24.98 16.25
CA ILE A 12 37.10 26.30 16.46
C ILE A 12 35.58 26.16 16.56
N GLN A 13 35.01 26.53 17.71
CA GLN A 13 33.56 26.64 17.86
C GLN A 13 33.11 28.04 17.45
N LEU A 14 32.17 28.10 16.51
CA LEU A 14 31.67 29.35 15.93
C LEU A 14 30.18 29.49 16.20
N SER A 15 29.74 30.71 16.51
CA SER A 15 28.33 31.08 16.64
C SER A 15 27.95 32.04 15.52
N LEU A 16 26.82 31.75 14.86
CA LEU A 16 26.19 32.63 13.87
C LEU A 16 25.00 33.40 14.46
N ARG A 17 24.88 33.41 15.80
CA ARG A 17 23.71 33.96 16.47
C ARG A 17 23.61 35.47 16.28
N GLN A 18 22.46 35.92 15.78
CA GLN A 18 22.25 37.35 15.45
C GLN A 18 22.39 38.26 16.68
N SER A 19 22.02 37.78 17.87
CA SER A 19 22.19 38.51 19.14
C SER A 19 23.66 38.75 19.53
N ARG A 20 24.59 37.88 19.10
CA ARG A 20 26.03 38.02 19.33
C ARG A 20 26.71 38.84 18.24
N LEU A 21 26.21 38.75 17.00
CA LEU A 21 26.72 39.50 15.87
C LEU A 21 26.32 40.98 15.91
N ASN A 22 25.15 41.31 16.49
CA ASN A 22 24.62 42.67 16.56
C ASN A 22 24.05 43.00 17.97
N PRO A 23 24.89 43.32 18.97
CA PRO A 23 24.47 43.57 20.35
C PRO A 23 23.52 44.77 20.55
N LYS A 24 23.41 45.66 19.56
CA LYS A 24 22.62 46.90 19.64
C LYS A 24 21.15 46.72 19.22
N LEU A 25 20.79 45.58 18.64
CA LEU A 25 19.40 45.23 18.31
C LEU A 25 18.81 44.44 19.48
N ASN A 26 18.09 45.13 20.38
CA ASN A 26 17.30 44.51 21.46
C ASN A 26 16.07 43.77 20.89
N SER A 27 16.27 42.80 20.01
CA SER A 27 15.23 41.83 19.66
C SER A 27 15.02 40.91 20.86
N LYS A 28 13.77 40.67 21.28
CA LYS A 28 13.42 39.65 22.28
C LYS A 28 14.15 38.35 21.92
N VAL A 29 15.09 37.94 22.76
CA VAL A 29 15.93 36.77 22.51
C VAL A 29 15.02 35.53 22.63
N GLY A 30 14.61 34.98 21.49
CA GLY A 30 13.67 33.85 21.43
C GLY A 30 14.22 32.57 22.07
N ASP A 31 15.51 32.26 21.85
CA ASP A 31 16.16 31.11 22.49
C ASP A 31 17.19 31.59 23.52
N ILE A 32 17.08 31.22 24.79
CA ILE A 32 18.09 31.62 25.78
C ILE A 32 19.33 30.74 25.58
N GLU A 33 20.53 31.33 25.58
CA GLU A 33 21.77 30.55 25.48
C GLU A 33 22.03 29.86 26.82
N ILE A 34 21.99 28.52 26.81
CA ILE A 34 22.18 27.71 28.02
C ILE A 34 23.65 27.28 28.05
N THR A 35 24.44 27.91 28.91
CA THR A 35 25.87 27.57 29.06
C THR A 35 26.11 26.67 30.26
N SER A 36 25.28 26.80 31.29
CA SER A 36 25.39 26.06 32.55
C SER A 36 24.04 25.57 33.05
N ILE A 37 24.03 24.50 33.85
CA ILE A 37 22.82 23.92 34.46
C ILE A 37 22.08 24.93 35.36
N LYS A 38 22.77 25.96 35.83
CA LYS A 38 22.19 27.06 36.63
C LYS A 38 21.21 27.93 35.83
N ASP A 39 21.31 27.92 34.50
CA ASP A 39 20.48 28.74 33.60
C ASP A 39 19.11 28.11 33.34
N ILE A 40 18.90 26.87 33.82
CA ILE A 40 17.69 26.07 33.57
C ILE A 40 16.81 26.06 34.83
N LYS A 41 15.54 26.44 34.66
CA LYS A 41 14.52 26.35 35.72
C LYS A 41 13.47 25.29 35.38
N LYS A 42 12.91 24.65 36.41
CA LYS A 42 11.77 23.73 36.26
C LYS A 42 10.58 24.50 35.67
N GLY A 43 9.92 23.91 34.66
CA GLY A 43 8.80 24.49 33.93
C GLY A 43 9.19 25.37 32.74
N GLN A 44 10.48 25.62 32.51
CA GLN A 44 10.94 26.41 31.37
C GLN A 44 10.80 25.63 30.05
N LEU A 45 10.36 26.31 28.98
CA LEU A 45 10.41 25.78 27.62
C LEU A 45 11.79 26.04 27.02
N VAL A 46 12.43 24.99 26.53
CA VAL A 46 13.77 25.01 25.95
C VAL A 46 13.76 24.33 24.59
N ARG A 47 14.49 24.90 23.63
CA ARG A 47 14.65 24.32 22.28
C ARG A 47 16.00 23.64 22.18
N GLY A 48 16.02 22.49 21.53
CA GLY A 48 17.23 21.69 21.40
C GLY A 48 17.08 20.63 20.31
N TYR A 49 18.15 19.87 20.12
CA TYR A 49 18.23 18.89 19.05
C TYR A 49 18.19 17.47 19.60
N VAL A 50 17.52 16.56 18.92
CA VAL A 50 17.61 15.13 19.24
C VAL A 50 19.04 14.66 18.98
N LYS A 51 19.74 14.14 19.99
CA LYS A 51 21.13 13.70 19.87
C LYS A 51 21.24 12.21 19.61
N SER A 52 20.49 11.40 20.36
CA SER A 52 20.45 9.95 20.20
C SER A 52 19.21 9.37 20.88
N ILE A 53 18.78 8.19 20.45
CA ILE A 53 17.70 7.43 21.07
C ILE A 53 18.31 6.17 21.67
N THR A 54 18.07 5.93 22.96
CA THR A 54 18.55 4.73 23.66
C THR A 54 17.38 4.01 24.32
N PRO A 55 17.52 2.74 24.75
CA PRO A 55 16.48 2.06 25.53
C PRO A 55 16.10 2.78 26.82
N SER A 56 16.97 3.67 27.33
CA SER A 56 16.72 4.47 28.51
C SER A 56 15.86 5.72 28.23
N GLY A 57 15.66 6.09 26.97
CA GLY A 57 14.92 7.28 26.54
C GLY A 57 15.64 8.07 25.45
N VAL A 58 15.05 9.20 25.09
CA VAL A 58 15.57 10.11 24.07
C VAL A 58 16.49 11.13 24.70
N PHE A 59 17.72 11.24 24.19
CA PHE A 59 18.67 12.25 24.63
C PHE A 59 18.56 13.52 23.78
N PHE A 60 18.37 14.64 24.47
CA PHE A 60 18.08 15.94 23.89
C PHE A 60 19.23 16.92 24.18
N GLY A 61 19.90 17.39 23.14
CA GLY A 61 20.99 18.35 23.24
C GLY A 61 20.47 19.77 23.43
N LEU A 62 20.67 20.32 24.64
CA LEU A 62 20.35 21.71 24.97
C LEU A 62 21.53 22.64 24.69
N SER A 63 22.75 22.14 24.86
CA SER A 63 23.99 22.84 24.51
C SER A 63 25.06 21.83 24.10
N THR A 64 26.27 22.30 23.78
CA THR A 64 27.42 21.44 23.46
C THR A 64 27.80 20.51 24.62
N SER A 65 27.55 20.92 25.85
CA SER A 65 27.93 20.22 27.08
C SER A 65 26.75 19.67 27.89
N LEU A 66 25.51 20.10 27.60
CA LEU A 66 24.33 19.73 28.39
C LEU A 66 23.36 18.86 27.58
N LEU A 67 23.08 17.69 28.14
CA LEU A 67 22.10 16.73 27.62
C LEU A 67 20.94 16.61 28.60
N GLY A 68 19.72 16.73 28.07
CA GLY A 68 18.51 16.33 28.75
C GLY A 68 18.10 14.91 28.34
N ARG A 69 17.40 14.22 29.22
CA ARG A 69 16.78 12.92 28.97
C ARG A 69 15.27 13.08 28.97
N ILE A 70 14.63 12.51 27.96
CA ILE A 70 13.17 12.43 27.83
C ILE A 70 12.80 10.95 27.94
N LEU A 71 11.99 10.61 28.94
CA LEU A 71 11.41 9.27 29.08
C LEU A 71 10.38 9.04 27.98
N PHE A 72 10.23 7.81 27.48
CA PHE A 72 9.28 7.51 26.40
C PHE A 72 7.82 7.88 26.72
N GLN A 73 7.44 7.82 28.00
CA GLN A 73 6.14 8.29 28.50
C GLN A 73 5.92 9.80 28.26
N ASN A 74 7.00 10.57 28.22
CA ASN A 74 6.97 12.02 28.05
C ASN A 74 7.33 12.45 26.62
N VAL A 75 7.46 11.52 25.67
CA VAL A 75 7.70 11.84 24.25
C VAL A 75 6.39 12.09 23.51
N SER A 76 5.37 11.27 23.82
CA SER A 76 4.07 11.29 23.16
C SER A 76 2.99 10.79 24.12
N PRO A 77 1.73 11.24 23.95
CA PRO A 77 0.61 10.75 24.77
C PRO A 77 0.20 9.31 24.42
N TYR A 78 0.80 8.74 23.38
CA TYR A 78 0.56 7.38 22.89
C TYR A 78 1.61 6.39 23.41
N PHE A 79 1.17 5.16 23.69
CA PHE A 79 2.02 4.03 24.03
C PHE A 79 2.60 3.39 22.77
N VAL A 80 3.93 3.32 22.70
CA VAL A 80 4.67 2.81 21.54
C VAL A 80 5.38 1.51 21.91
N GLN A 81 4.95 0.39 21.32
CA GLN A 81 5.57 -0.92 21.56
C GLN A 81 6.91 -1.11 20.81
N LYS A 82 7.07 -0.47 19.65
CA LYS A 82 8.25 -0.64 18.77
C LYS A 82 9.18 0.57 18.84
N HIS A 83 10.40 0.36 19.34
CA HIS A 83 11.41 1.41 19.46
C HIS A 83 11.79 2.05 18.11
N SER A 84 11.71 1.30 17.01
CA SER A 84 11.98 1.78 15.64
C SER A 84 11.06 2.92 15.18
N LEU A 85 9.89 3.10 15.82
CA LEU A 85 9.01 4.22 15.50
C LEU A 85 9.61 5.56 15.96
N TYR A 86 10.29 5.59 17.12
CA TYR A 86 10.96 6.80 17.57
C TYR A 86 12.10 7.20 16.63
N GLU A 87 12.87 6.24 16.10
CA GLU A 87 13.93 6.50 15.11
C GLU A 87 13.37 7.10 13.81
N LYS A 88 12.18 6.66 13.38
CA LYS A 88 11.52 7.18 12.17
C LYS A 88 11.01 8.61 12.33
N TYR A 89 10.42 8.93 13.48
CA TYR A 89 9.73 10.23 13.69
C TYR A 89 10.60 11.28 14.44
N LEU A 90 11.66 10.84 15.12
CA LEU A 90 12.67 11.67 15.79
C LEU A 90 14.08 11.35 15.24
N PRO A 91 14.40 11.70 13.98
CA PRO A 91 15.76 11.57 13.49
C PRO A 91 16.73 12.45 14.29
N GLU A 92 17.98 12.00 14.41
CA GLU A 92 19.05 12.77 15.03
C GLU A 92 19.22 14.13 14.33
N GLY A 93 19.43 15.18 15.11
CA GLY A 93 19.52 16.55 14.62
C GLY A 93 18.18 17.27 14.43
N LYS A 94 17.03 16.64 14.71
CA LYS A 94 15.72 17.32 14.66
C LYS A 94 15.59 18.33 15.81
N LEU A 95 15.27 19.58 15.47
CA LEU A 95 15.01 20.65 16.43
C LEU A 95 13.59 20.52 17.00
N LEU A 96 13.47 20.38 18.33
CA LEU A 96 12.18 20.32 19.02
C LEU A 96 12.14 21.34 20.18
N THR A 97 10.95 21.57 20.72
CA THR A 97 10.73 22.35 21.94
C THR A 97 10.32 21.38 23.04
N ALA A 98 11.02 21.41 24.18
CA ALA A 98 10.76 20.57 25.32
C ALA A 98 10.55 21.40 26.58
N LYS A 99 9.72 20.93 27.50
CA LYS A 99 9.52 21.52 28.83
C LYS A 99 10.41 20.83 29.86
N VAL A 100 11.03 21.60 30.73
CA VAL A 100 11.86 21.07 31.82
C VAL A 100 10.98 20.57 32.96
N LEU A 101 10.96 19.26 33.21
CA LEU A 101 10.23 18.65 34.33
C LEU A 101 11.04 18.67 35.63
N GLY A 102 12.35 18.46 35.54
CA GLY A 102 13.23 18.35 36.68
C GLY A 102 14.69 18.60 36.32
N VAL A 103 15.47 19.14 37.26
CA VAL A 103 16.91 19.37 37.07
C VAL A 103 17.64 18.82 38.29
N ASN A 104 18.38 17.72 38.10
CA ASN A 104 19.26 17.18 39.12
C ASN A 104 20.66 17.78 39.00
N ARG A 105 20.98 18.72 39.90
CA ARG A 105 22.25 19.46 39.88
C ARG A 105 23.46 18.61 40.26
N LYS A 106 23.28 17.51 41.01
CA LYS A 106 24.38 16.64 41.46
C LYS A 106 24.87 15.73 40.33
N GLU A 107 23.93 15.16 39.57
CA GLU A 107 24.22 14.23 38.48
C GLU A 107 24.31 14.91 37.11
N LYS A 108 24.06 16.22 37.04
CA LYS A 108 23.94 16.98 35.78
C LYS A 108 22.87 16.42 34.83
N HIS A 109 21.84 15.80 35.38
CA HIS A 109 20.73 15.22 34.62
C HIS A 109 19.57 16.20 34.56
N ILE A 110 19.00 16.39 33.37
CA ILE A 110 17.85 17.26 33.11
C ILE A 110 16.75 16.38 32.54
N GLU A 111 15.59 16.35 33.19
CA GLU A 111 14.42 15.62 32.72
C GLU A 111 13.51 16.55 31.95
N LEU A 112 13.13 16.12 30.75
CA LEU A 112 12.38 16.91 29.78
C LEU A 112 11.11 16.18 29.32
N SER A 113 10.14 16.95 28.83
CA SER A 113 8.88 16.48 28.24
C SER A 113 8.64 17.12 26.88
N LEU A 114 8.16 16.32 25.93
CA LEU A 114 7.69 16.72 24.59
C LEU A 114 6.16 16.57 24.46
N LEU A 115 5.45 16.31 25.56
CA LEU A 115 4.00 16.13 25.50
C LEU A 115 3.31 17.40 24.99
N PRO A 116 2.20 17.25 24.21
CA PRO A 116 1.42 18.41 23.75
C PRO A 116 0.88 19.26 24.89
N GLU A 117 0.45 18.62 25.99
CA GLU A 117 -0.05 19.29 27.21
C GLU A 117 1.02 20.16 27.88
N ASP A 118 2.28 19.76 27.78
CA ASP A 118 3.40 20.45 28.42
C ASP A 118 3.98 21.56 27.54
N THR A 119 4.06 21.34 26.24
CA THR A 119 4.78 22.21 25.30
C THR A 119 3.87 23.14 24.51
N GLY A 120 2.57 22.84 24.42
CA GLY A 120 1.63 23.52 23.51
C GLY A 120 1.90 23.25 22.03
N MET A 121 2.82 22.32 21.72
CA MET A 121 3.19 21.92 20.37
C MET A 121 2.47 20.63 19.97
N PRO A 122 2.22 20.39 18.68
CA PRO A 122 1.62 19.13 18.24
C PRO A 122 2.50 17.94 18.63
N SER A 123 1.85 16.81 18.92
CA SER A 123 2.54 15.55 19.26
C SER A 123 3.56 15.18 18.19
N VAL A 124 4.72 14.71 18.63
CA VAL A 124 5.79 14.27 17.73
C VAL A 124 5.39 13.03 16.93
N LEU A 125 4.45 12.24 17.47
CA LEU A 125 3.81 11.13 16.78
C LEU A 125 2.40 11.53 16.30
N PRO A 126 2.10 11.38 15.00
CA PRO A 126 0.77 11.65 14.45
C PRO A 126 -0.32 10.76 15.07
N GLU A 127 -1.49 11.34 15.32
CA GLU A 127 -2.69 10.63 15.78
C GLU A 127 -3.17 9.56 14.79
N SER A 128 -2.83 9.72 13.50
CA SER A 128 -3.12 8.75 12.43
C SER A 128 -2.45 7.38 12.59
N LEU A 129 -1.54 7.22 13.56
CA LEU A 129 -0.92 5.94 13.87
C LEU A 129 -1.81 5.01 14.71
N GLY A 130 -2.96 5.50 15.22
CA GLY A 130 -3.95 4.67 15.93
C GLY A 130 -3.41 4.00 17.19
N LEU A 131 -2.40 4.61 17.83
CA LEU A 131 -1.72 4.04 18.99
C LEU A 131 -2.55 4.27 20.27
N PRO A 132 -2.55 3.32 21.23
CA PRO A 132 -3.32 3.46 22.46
C PRO A 132 -2.78 4.60 23.33
N HIS A 133 -3.67 5.42 23.88
CA HIS A 133 -3.32 6.48 24.82
C HIS A 133 -2.93 5.91 26.20
N TYR A 134 -1.94 6.54 26.85
CA TYR A 134 -1.73 6.30 28.28
C TYR A 134 -2.96 6.80 29.06
N GLY A 135 -3.72 5.89 29.69
CA GLY A 135 -4.85 6.23 30.58
C GLY A 135 -6.28 5.89 30.10
N ALA A 136 -6.46 5.32 28.90
CA ALA A 136 -7.81 5.01 28.38
C ALA A 136 -8.57 3.88 29.10
N GLU A 137 -7.93 3.17 30.04
CA GLU A 137 -8.56 2.11 30.83
C GLU A 137 -9.31 2.60 32.08
N GLU A 138 -9.06 3.84 32.55
CA GLU A 138 -9.68 4.35 33.79
C GLU A 138 -11.05 4.99 33.54
N VAL A 139 -11.25 5.67 32.41
CA VAL A 139 -12.51 6.41 32.10
C VAL A 139 -13.69 5.48 31.82
N LYS A 140 -13.46 4.23 31.36
CA LYS A 140 -14.55 3.27 31.13
C LYS A 140 -15.16 2.69 32.42
N ARG A 141 -14.49 2.80 33.57
CA ARG A 141 -15.02 2.26 34.84
C ARG A 141 -15.97 3.23 35.54
N GLU A 142 -15.86 4.52 35.27
CA GLU A 142 -16.69 5.55 35.93
C GLU A 142 -18.02 5.81 35.18
N ALA A 143 -18.10 5.50 33.89
CA ALA A 143 -19.32 5.69 33.10
C ALA A 143 -20.41 4.60 33.34
N ASP A 144 -20.02 3.44 33.88
CA ASP A 144 -20.94 2.32 34.09
C ASP A 144 -21.72 2.39 35.41
N ASP A 145 -21.38 3.32 36.32
CA ASP A 145 -21.96 3.38 37.68
C ASP A 145 -23.10 4.42 37.85
N GLU A 146 -23.28 5.35 36.91
CA GLU A 146 -24.34 6.39 37.00
C GLU A 146 -25.67 6.03 36.31
N GLY A 147 -25.76 4.88 35.64
CA GLY A 147 -26.87 4.52 34.75
C GLY A 147 -28.05 3.73 35.33
N LYS A 148 -28.30 3.74 36.65
CA LYS A 148 -29.44 3.02 37.26
C LYS A 148 -30.24 3.87 38.24
N LYS A 149 -31.33 4.49 37.77
CA LYS A 149 -32.55 4.75 38.57
C LYS A 149 -33.82 4.57 37.72
N GLU A 150 -34.74 3.77 38.28
CA GLU A 150 -36.05 3.32 37.77
C GLU A 150 -37.06 4.49 37.64
N GLU A 151 -38.16 4.40 36.86
CA GLU A 151 -39.47 3.91 37.34
C GLU A 151 -40.57 3.84 36.22
N PRO A 152 -41.79 3.28 36.46
CA PRO A 152 -42.48 2.31 35.59
C PRO A 152 -43.86 2.76 35.02
N LYS A 153 -44.53 1.90 34.20
CA LYS A 153 -45.97 1.47 34.33
C LYS A 153 -46.59 0.73 33.10
N LEU A 154 -47.17 -0.45 33.41
CA LEU A 154 -48.51 -1.02 33.12
C LEU A 154 -49.09 -1.23 31.68
N LYS A 155 -49.22 -2.53 31.34
CA LYS A 155 -50.37 -3.31 30.80
C LYS A 155 -51.41 -2.65 29.86
N THR A 156 -51.75 -3.31 28.73
CA THR A 156 -53.14 -3.65 28.29
C THR A 156 -53.18 -4.77 27.22
N LYS A 157 -54.34 -5.45 27.16
CA LYS A 157 -54.72 -6.77 26.63
C LYS A 157 -54.95 -6.91 25.11
N ARG A 158 -54.67 -8.12 24.61
CA ARG A 158 -55.41 -9.02 23.68
C ARG A 158 -56.61 -8.47 22.87
N ARG A 159 -56.68 -8.83 21.56
CA ARG A 159 -57.56 -9.92 21.02
C ARG A 159 -57.47 -10.11 19.48
N ARG A 160 -57.45 -11.40 19.08
CA ARG A 160 -58.11 -12.12 17.95
C ARG A 160 -57.97 -11.56 16.51
N GLY A 161 -57.83 -12.38 15.47
CA GLY A 161 -58.34 -13.74 15.30
C GLY A 161 -57.80 -14.50 14.09
N ASN A 162 -58.40 -15.67 13.93
CA ASN A 162 -57.96 -16.89 13.26
C ASN A 162 -58.52 -16.98 11.83
N SER A 163 -57.79 -17.60 10.91
CA SER A 163 -58.38 -18.44 9.85
C SER A 163 -57.35 -19.41 9.25
N GLU A 164 -57.41 -20.65 9.74
CA GLU A 164 -57.32 -21.92 9.01
C GLU A 164 -57.91 -21.83 7.56
N ARG A 165 -57.52 -22.59 6.52
CA ARG A 165 -57.17 -24.03 6.44
C ARG A 165 -56.78 -24.42 4.98
N THR A 166 -55.98 -25.48 4.86
CA THR A 166 -55.95 -26.56 3.82
C THR A 166 -55.71 -26.22 2.34
N GLY A 167 -54.91 -26.95 1.53
CA GLY A 167 -54.11 -28.16 1.71
C GLY A 167 -53.73 -28.79 0.34
N LYS A 168 -52.57 -29.48 0.30
CA LYS A 168 -52.16 -30.66 -0.53
C LYS A 168 -51.95 -30.55 -2.07
N ILE A 169 -50.66 -30.57 -2.50
CA ILE A 169 -49.86 -31.62 -3.24
C ILE A 169 -50.66 -32.63 -4.12
N PRO A 170 -50.26 -33.10 -5.35
CA PRO A 170 -48.93 -33.64 -5.81
C PRO A 170 -48.43 -33.20 -7.23
N VAL A 171 -47.12 -33.19 -7.57
CA VAL A 171 -46.12 -34.24 -7.95
C VAL A 171 -46.26 -34.86 -9.36
N SER A 172 -45.09 -34.97 -10.04
CA SER A 172 -44.68 -35.68 -11.28
C SER A 172 -44.76 -34.86 -12.58
N GLY A 173 -43.80 -34.87 -13.51
CA GLY A 173 -42.51 -35.56 -13.64
C GLY A 173 -42.10 -35.62 -15.12
N GLN A 174 -40.78 -35.52 -15.39
CA GLN A 174 -40.03 -36.00 -16.59
C GLN A 174 -40.16 -35.19 -17.91
N LYS A 175 -39.06 -34.59 -18.42
CA LYS A 175 -38.06 -35.11 -19.42
C LYS A 175 -38.59 -34.99 -20.88
N ASP A 176 -37.89 -34.59 -21.94
CA ASP A 176 -36.48 -34.68 -22.38
C ASP A 176 -36.18 -33.68 -23.55
N GLU A 177 -34.88 -33.42 -23.79
CA GLU A 177 -34.16 -33.22 -25.08
C GLU A 177 -34.60 -32.19 -26.16
N ALA A 178 -33.65 -31.34 -26.59
CA ALA A 178 -32.92 -31.48 -27.87
C ALA A 178 -32.08 -30.25 -28.27
N GLU A 179 -31.01 -30.55 -29.00
CA GLU A 179 -29.91 -29.74 -29.51
C GLU A 179 -30.29 -28.56 -30.44
N ASN A 180 -29.42 -27.54 -30.55
CA ASN A 180 -28.92 -27.13 -31.87
C ASN A 180 -27.68 -26.21 -31.85
N LEU A 181 -26.77 -26.53 -32.78
CA LEU A 181 -25.56 -25.82 -33.15
C LEU A 181 -25.83 -24.42 -33.73
N TYR A 182 -24.90 -23.48 -33.56
CA TYR A 182 -24.35 -22.71 -34.70
C TYR A 182 -22.88 -22.31 -34.49
N ARG A 183 -22.18 -22.28 -35.62
CA ARG A 183 -20.75 -22.19 -35.87
C ARG A 183 -20.50 -20.86 -36.59
N LEU A 184 -19.56 -20.03 -36.15
CA LEU A 184 -18.86 -18.96 -36.89
C LEU A 184 -17.77 -18.43 -35.94
N GLY A 185 -16.51 -18.12 -36.25
CA GLY A 185 -15.69 -18.08 -37.46
C GLY A 185 -14.37 -17.45 -36.98
N LYS A 186 -13.30 -18.24 -36.89
CA LYS A 186 -11.99 -17.81 -36.38
C LYS A 186 -11.26 -16.96 -37.43
N LYS A 187 -10.75 -15.78 -37.06
CA LYS A 187 -9.56 -15.18 -37.66
C LYS A 187 -8.45 -15.18 -36.60
N LYS A 188 -7.49 -16.11 -36.74
CA LYS A 188 -6.26 -16.16 -35.95
C LYS A 188 -5.21 -15.31 -36.66
N ILE A 189 -4.68 -14.31 -35.98
CA ILE A 189 -3.40 -13.70 -36.34
C ILE A 189 -2.33 -14.68 -35.81
N LYS A 190 -1.55 -15.24 -36.73
CA LYS A 190 -0.53 -16.27 -36.45
C LYS A 190 0.83 -15.58 -36.47
N LEU A 191 1.30 -15.09 -35.33
CA LEU A 191 2.69 -14.64 -35.17
C LEU A 191 3.58 -15.87 -34.99
N HIS A 192 4.34 -16.18 -36.05
CA HIS A 192 5.41 -17.16 -36.05
C HIS A 192 6.59 -16.61 -35.21
N TRP A 193 7.01 -17.33 -34.18
CA TRP A 193 8.32 -17.13 -33.56
C TRP A 193 9.24 -18.27 -33.96
N GLY A 194 10.25 -17.97 -34.76
CA GLY A 194 11.31 -18.90 -35.11
C GLY A 194 12.39 -18.81 -34.03
N PHE A 195 12.69 -19.93 -33.38
CA PHE A 195 13.84 -20.01 -32.48
C PHE A 195 14.71 -21.20 -32.86
N GLN A 196 15.92 -20.89 -33.29
CA GLN A 196 17.04 -21.81 -33.46
C GLN A 196 17.41 -22.39 -32.10
N ARG A 197 17.49 -23.72 -32.02
CA ARG A 197 18.11 -24.44 -30.89
C ARG A 197 19.56 -23.98 -30.76
N SER A 198 19.92 -23.44 -29.59
CA SER A 198 21.30 -23.49 -29.11
C SER A 198 21.45 -24.66 -28.14
N GLU A 199 22.49 -25.45 -28.41
CA GLU A 199 22.82 -26.70 -27.73
C GLU A 199 23.30 -26.44 -26.29
N THR A 200 22.75 -27.20 -25.35
CA THR A 200 23.22 -27.25 -23.96
C THR A 200 24.40 -28.21 -23.84
N ILE A 201 25.53 -27.70 -23.35
CA ILE A 201 26.72 -28.47 -22.97
C ILE A 201 26.41 -29.27 -21.68
N PRO A 202 26.76 -30.57 -21.57
CA PRO A 202 26.49 -31.37 -20.39
C PRO A 202 27.56 -31.18 -19.30
N PHE A 203 27.13 -30.94 -18.06
CA PHE A 203 28.01 -31.01 -16.89
C PHE A 203 27.77 -32.34 -16.15
N GLU A 204 28.78 -33.20 -16.15
CA GLU A 204 28.83 -34.45 -15.39
C GLU A 204 28.90 -34.19 -13.88
N ALA A 205 28.08 -34.91 -13.10
CA ALA A 205 28.24 -35.03 -11.65
C ALA A 205 28.41 -36.50 -11.26
N LYS A 206 29.58 -36.85 -10.67
CA LYS A 206 29.89 -38.18 -10.12
C LYS A 206 29.37 -38.34 -8.67
N PRO A 207 29.10 -39.58 -8.22
CA PRO A 207 28.21 -39.86 -7.10
C PRO A 207 28.93 -39.91 -5.74
N LYS A 208 28.24 -39.53 -4.65
CA LYS A 208 28.65 -39.83 -3.27
C LYS A 208 27.60 -40.67 -2.55
N LYS A 209 28.12 -41.61 -1.75
CA LYS A 209 27.51 -42.83 -1.22
C LYS A 209 26.31 -42.60 -0.29
N ARG A 210 25.32 -43.50 -0.39
CA ARG A 210 24.16 -43.65 0.50
C ARG A 210 24.56 -44.21 1.87
N LYS A 211 23.95 -43.67 2.95
CA LYS A 211 23.68 -44.36 4.21
C LYS A 211 22.17 -44.40 4.42
N ILE A 212 21.65 -45.52 4.91
CA ILE A 212 20.23 -45.86 5.03
C ILE A 212 19.83 -45.91 6.53
N CYS A 213 18.56 -45.58 6.80
CA CYS A 213 17.69 -45.77 7.99
C CYS A 213 17.44 -44.53 8.88
N PRO A 214 16.23 -44.40 9.50
CA PRO A 214 14.88 -44.78 9.06
C PRO A 214 13.88 -43.60 9.09
N ALA A 215 12.65 -43.84 8.63
CA ALA A 215 11.61 -42.86 8.42
C ALA A 215 11.11 -42.21 9.73
N GLU A 216 11.26 -40.88 9.84
CA GLU A 216 10.49 -40.04 10.74
C GLU A 216 9.60 -39.10 9.93
N GLU A 217 8.37 -38.98 10.39
CA GLU A 217 7.30 -38.20 9.82
C GLU A 217 7.75 -36.74 9.63
N ASN A 218 7.58 -36.21 8.43
CA ASN A 218 7.89 -34.82 8.13
C ASN A 218 6.96 -33.89 8.94
N ASP A 219 7.47 -33.45 10.08
CA ASP A 219 7.06 -32.28 10.83
C ASP A 219 7.29 -31.02 9.97
N SER A 220 6.33 -30.68 9.12
CA SER A 220 6.28 -29.36 8.49
C SER A 220 5.68 -28.37 9.50
N GLY A 221 6.51 -27.94 10.44
CA GLY A 221 6.22 -26.85 11.37
C GLY A 221 5.95 -25.56 10.60
N ILE A 222 4.67 -25.20 10.48
CA ILE A 222 4.21 -23.85 10.17
C ILE A 222 3.32 -23.43 11.34
N GLU A 223 3.90 -22.65 12.25
CA GLU A 223 3.15 -21.85 13.22
C GLU A 223 2.46 -20.71 12.46
N VAL A 224 1.15 -20.88 12.23
CA VAL A 224 0.30 -19.82 11.69
C VAL A 224 -0.05 -18.86 12.83
N TYR A 225 0.70 -17.76 12.93
CA TYR A 225 0.26 -16.60 13.70
C TYR A 225 -0.89 -15.93 12.95
N TYR A 226 -2.11 -16.02 13.49
CA TYR A 226 -3.24 -15.25 13.00
C TYR A 226 -3.28 -13.88 13.70
N ARG A 227 -3.35 -12.82 12.90
CA ARG A 227 -3.63 -11.44 13.29
C ARG A 227 -5.14 -11.24 13.15
N GLU A 228 -5.79 -10.84 14.23
CA GLU A 228 -7.23 -10.54 14.24
C GLU A 228 -7.50 -9.34 13.32
N GLU A 229 -8.38 -9.54 12.33
CA GLU A 229 -9.04 -8.49 11.57
C GLU A 229 -10.55 -8.68 11.81
N ASP A 230 -11.16 -7.72 12.50
CA ASP A 230 -12.60 -7.65 12.73
C ASP A 230 -13.27 -7.01 11.49
N GLU A 231 -14.26 -7.71 10.92
CA GLU A 231 -15.20 -7.19 9.92
C GLU A 231 -16.57 -7.01 10.60
N ASP A 232 -17.10 -5.79 10.58
CA ASP A 232 -18.49 -5.47 10.89
C ASP A 232 -19.22 -5.09 9.59
N ASP A 233 -20.28 -5.83 9.26
CA ASP A 233 -21.25 -5.53 8.20
C ASP A 233 -22.47 -4.79 8.80
N GLN A 234 -22.96 -3.71 8.14
CA GLN A 234 -24.36 -3.26 8.26
C GLN A 234 -24.91 -2.72 6.92
N GLU A 235 -26.19 -3.05 6.70
CA GLU A 235 -27.05 -2.87 5.53
C GLU A 235 -27.39 -1.40 5.15
N GLU A 236 -27.78 -1.22 3.88
CA GLU A 236 -28.32 0.02 3.29
C GLU A 236 -29.82 0.24 3.60
N GLU A 237 -30.21 1.49 3.87
CA GLU A 237 -31.49 2.08 3.44
C GLU A 237 -31.28 3.60 3.27
N ALA A 238 -31.67 4.14 2.11
CA ALA A 238 -31.23 5.43 1.60
C ALA A 238 -32.37 6.44 1.41
N ALA A 239 -32.26 7.65 2.00
CA ALA A 239 -32.98 8.84 1.52
C ALA A 239 -32.30 10.18 1.88
N LYS A 240 -31.56 10.71 0.89
CA LYS A 240 -31.25 12.12 0.52
C LYS A 240 -31.26 13.24 1.60
N LYS A 241 -30.08 13.87 1.79
CA LYS A 241 -29.82 15.32 1.51
C LYS A 241 -28.31 15.64 1.52
N LYS A 242 -27.89 16.46 0.55
CA LYS A 242 -26.51 16.71 0.09
C LYS A 242 -25.73 17.69 0.98
N SER A 243 -24.48 17.36 1.30
CA SER A 243 -23.30 18.26 1.19
C SER A 243 -22.00 17.43 1.28
N LYS A 244 -21.22 17.38 0.20
CA LYS A 244 -20.11 16.44 -0.04
C LYS A 244 -18.76 17.00 0.43
N LEU A 245 -18.04 16.27 1.28
CA LEU A 245 -16.57 16.35 1.43
C LEU A 245 -15.99 14.93 1.28
N ARG A 246 -14.99 14.77 0.39
CA ARG A 246 -14.49 13.49 -0.15
C ARG A 246 -13.42 12.83 0.73
N LYS A 247 -13.48 11.50 0.87
CA LYS A 247 -12.40 10.60 1.34
C LYS A 247 -11.29 10.42 0.28
N PRO A 248 -10.08 9.98 0.68
CA PRO A 248 -8.89 9.89 -0.17
C PRO A 248 -8.91 8.62 -1.05
N GLY A 249 -8.71 8.80 -2.35
CA GLY A 249 -8.72 7.72 -3.34
C GLY A 249 -7.32 7.27 -3.75
N GLU A 250 -7.21 5.96 -3.95
CA GLU A 250 -6.36 5.27 -4.94
C GLU A 250 -5.81 6.21 -6.03
N ALA A 251 -4.51 6.14 -6.31
CA ALA A 251 -3.88 6.98 -7.33
C ALA A 251 -4.62 6.79 -8.67
N PRO A 252 -5.07 7.87 -9.33
CA PRO A 252 -5.81 7.74 -10.57
C PRO A 252 -4.88 7.16 -11.64
N ARG A 253 -5.27 5.99 -12.18
CA ARG A 253 -4.92 5.65 -13.56
C ARG A 253 -5.36 6.83 -14.43
N LEU A 254 -4.50 7.27 -15.34
CA LEU A 254 -4.79 8.35 -16.29
C LEU A 254 -6.09 8.03 -17.04
N GLN A 255 -7.19 8.59 -16.57
CA GLN A 255 -8.43 8.76 -17.30
C GLN A 255 -8.57 10.25 -17.60
N VAL A 256 -8.36 10.59 -18.87
CA VAL A 256 -8.61 11.93 -19.37
C VAL A 256 -10.11 12.02 -19.61
N SER A 257 -10.83 12.73 -18.74
CA SER A 257 -12.23 13.09 -18.96
C SER A 257 -12.31 14.16 -20.05
N MET A 258 -12.70 13.76 -21.27
CA MET A 258 -13.22 14.66 -22.28
C MET A 258 -14.59 15.20 -21.84
N GLY A 259 -14.78 16.52 -21.97
CA GLY A 259 -16.04 17.17 -21.64
C GLY A 259 -15.99 18.69 -21.68
N PHE A 260 -15.56 19.27 -22.81
CA PHE A 260 -15.95 20.63 -23.18
C PHE A 260 -16.24 20.66 -24.68
N THR A 261 -17.52 20.81 -24.98
CA THR A 261 -18.14 20.91 -26.30
C THR A 261 -17.94 22.31 -26.84
N TRP A 262 -17.37 22.39 -28.04
CA TRP A 262 -17.36 23.59 -28.88
C TRP A 262 -18.65 23.62 -29.70
N ASP A 263 -19.44 24.67 -29.58
CA ASP A 263 -20.35 25.13 -30.63
C ASP A 263 -20.03 26.60 -30.92
N GLU A 264 -19.51 26.80 -32.14
CA GLU A 264 -19.62 27.90 -33.11
C GLU A 264 -19.76 29.36 -32.63
N ASP A 265 -18.78 30.21 -32.98
CA ASP A 265 -18.91 31.12 -34.15
C ASP A 265 -17.65 31.99 -34.39
N ASN A 266 -17.12 31.91 -35.64
CA ASN A 266 -16.53 32.98 -36.49
C ASN A 266 -15.48 33.98 -35.92
N ALA A 267 -14.37 34.33 -36.58
CA ALA A 267 -13.90 34.20 -37.96
C ALA A 267 -12.42 34.65 -38.08
N MET A 268 -11.75 34.19 -39.16
CA MET A 268 -10.69 34.86 -39.95
C MET A 268 -9.35 35.21 -39.27
N ASP A 269 -8.17 35.13 -39.90
CA ASP A 269 -7.73 34.49 -41.14
C ASP A 269 -6.18 34.44 -41.08
N ILE A 270 -5.62 33.58 -41.91
CA ILE A 270 -4.20 33.19 -42.04
C ILE A 270 -3.34 34.28 -42.71
N ALA A 271 -2.07 34.44 -42.31
CA ALA A 271 -0.92 34.52 -43.24
C ALA A 271 0.46 34.63 -42.54
N VAL A 272 1.15 33.48 -42.53
CA VAL A 272 2.55 33.23 -42.95
C VAL A 272 3.52 34.43 -43.06
N LEU A 273 4.68 34.34 -42.39
CA LEU A 273 5.97 34.65 -43.02
C LEU A 273 7.16 34.02 -42.28
N ASP A 274 8.03 33.40 -43.07
CA ASP A 274 9.18 32.58 -42.71
C ASP A 274 10.49 33.33 -43.06
N GLN A 275 11.45 33.25 -42.13
CA GLN A 275 12.91 33.15 -42.28
C GLN A 275 13.85 34.24 -42.87
N LYS A 276 14.99 34.35 -42.13
CA LYS A 276 16.38 34.77 -42.44
C LYS A 276 16.76 36.25 -42.34
N GLU A 277 17.96 36.66 -41.95
CA GLU A 277 19.11 36.21 -41.11
C GLU A 277 20.12 37.39 -41.20
N GLU A 278 21.05 37.49 -40.24
CA GLU A 278 22.29 38.31 -40.23
C GLU A 278 22.30 39.87 -40.18
N SER A 279 22.62 40.37 -38.98
CA SER A 279 23.82 41.14 -38.58
C SER A 279 24.35 42.38 -39.38
N SER A 280 24.53 43.47 -38.62
CA SER A 280 25.63 44.47 -38.63
C SER A 280 25.45 45.85 -39.31
N GLU A 281 25.29 46.86 -38.43
CA GLU A 281 26.00 48.16 -38.34
C GLU A 281 26.05 49.13 -39.55
N SER A 282 25.28 50.22 -39.48
CA SER A 282 25.76 51.62 -39.70
C SER A 282 24.59 52.61 -39.60
N GLU A 283 24.76 53.66 -38.80
CA GLU A 283 23.80 54.76 -38.60
C GLU A 283 23.80 55.72 -39.80
N GLU A 284 22.64 55.93 -40.44
CA GLU A 284 22.22 57.24 -40.96
C GLU A 284 20.69 57.34 -40.80
N GLU A 285 20.25 58.36 -40.08
CA GLU A 285 18.84 58.65 -39.82
C GLU A 285 18.20 59.32 -41.02
N GLU A 286 17.01 58.87 -41.43
CA GLU A 286 15.92 59.76 -41.82
C GLU A 286 14.55 59.07 -41.66
N ASP A 287 13.61 59.85 -41.12
CA ASP A 287 12.40 59.51 -40.38
C ASP A 287 11.25 58.89 -41.20
N MET A 288 10.71 57.75 -40.75
CA MET A 288 9.32 57.32 -41.00
C MET A 288 8.71 56.86 -39.67
N GLN A 289 7.83 57.71 -39.14
CA GLN A 289 7.29 57.69 -37.79
C GLN A 289 6.37 56.48 -37.52
N SER A 290 6.86 55.53 -36.72
CA SER A 290 6.03 54.89 -35.69
C SER A 290 6.75 55.01 -34.34
N LYS A 291 6.13 55.76 -33.42
CA LYS A 291 6.72 56.17 -32.14
C LYS A 291 7.06 54.96 -31.27
N ILE A 292 8.32 54.52 -31.28
CA ILE A 292 8.88 53.77 -30.16
C ILE A 292 8.88 54.73 -28.97
N LYS A 293 7.87 54.60 -28.09
CA LYS A 293 7.87 55.29 -26.80
C LYS A 293 9.16 54.89 -26.08
N LYS A 294 10.15 55.78 -26.04
CA LYS A 294 11.31 55.64 -25.15
C LYS A 294 10.75 55.54 -23.73
N GLN A 295 10.67 54.31 -23.21
CA GLN A 295 10.32 54.06 -21.81
C GLN A 295 11.19 54.98 -20.96
N THR A 296 10.54 55.77 -20.12
CA THR A 296 11.24 56.75 -19.29
C THR A 296 12.26 56.03 -18.40
N LYS A 297 13.40 56.68 -18.06
CA LYS A 297 14.43 56.05 -17.19
C LYS A 297 13.83 55.41 -15.93
N LYS A 298 12.82 56.05 -15.36
CA LYS A 298 12.06 55.56 -14.19
C LYS A 298 11.26 54.29 -14.47
N GLU A 299 10.66 54.17 -15.65
CA GLU A 299 9.88 53.00 -16.05
C GLU A 299 10.78 51.78 -16.29
N LYS A 300 11.94 51.97 -16.95
CA LYS A 300 12.97 50.93 -17.10
C LYS A 300 13.53 50.48 -15.76
N GLU A 301 13.74 51.40 -14.84
CA GLU A 301 14.23 51.08 -13.49
C GLU A 301 13.17 50.34 -12.67
N LEU A 302 11.90 50.70 -12.80
CA LEU A 302 10.79 50.01 -12.17
C LEU A 302 10.60 48.60 -12.76
N GLU A 303 10.78 48.42 -14.07
CA GLU A 303 10.75 47.12 -14.73
C GLU A 303 11.94 46.25 -14.29
N LYS A 304 13.14 46.83 -14.17
CA LYS A 304 14.32 46.14 -13.63
C LYS A 304 14.10 45.71 -12.17
N GLN A 305 13.53 46.58 -11.33
CA GLN A 305 13.18 46.23 -9.95
C GLN A 305 12.08 45.16 -9.87
N LYS A 306 11.11 45.15 -10.80
CA LYS A 306 10.11 44.08 -10.89
C LYS A 306 10.76 42.75 -11.26
N LYS A 307 11.63 42.74 -12.28
CA LYS A 307 12.40 41.56 -12.69
C LYS A 307 13.31 41.05 -11.56
N GLU A 308 13.97 41.94 -10.83
CA GLU A 308 14.81 41.60 -9.68
C GLU A 308 13.99 41.02 -8.52
N LYS A 309 12.80 41.59 -8.25
CA LYS A 309 11.86 41.04 -7.26
C LYS A 309 11.31 39.68 -7.68
N GLU A 310 11.04 39.47 -8.96
CA GLU A 310 10.63 38.17 -9.49
C GLU A 310 11.75 37.14 -9.38
N LEU A 311 12.99 37.50 -9.74
CA LEU A 311 14.17 36.67 -9.53
C LEU A 311 14.35 36.30 -8.05
N CYS A 312 14.28 37.28 -7.15
CA CYS A 312 14.43 37.03 -5.72
C CYS A 312 13.32 36.11 -5.17
N LYS A 313 12.09 36.23 -5.69
CA LYS A 313 10.99 35.30 -5.36
C LYS A 313 11.25 33.88 -5.88
N VAL A 314 11.74 33.75 -7.12
CA VAL A 314 12.08 32.46 -7.71
C VAL A 314 13.21 31.80 -6.93
N GLU A 315 14.27 32.53 -6.59
CA GLU A 315 15.38 32.08 -5.76
C GLU A 315 14.90 31.65 -4.38
N ALA A 316 14.10 32.48 -3.69
CA ALA A 316 13.54 32.15 -2.39
C ALA A 316 12.68 30.87 -2.42
N ALA A 317 11.92 30.67 -3.50
CA ALA A 317 11.12 29.47 -3.68
C ALA A 317 11.97 28.25 -4.08
N LEU A 318 13.13 28.43 -4.72
CA LEU A 318 14.06 27.34 -5.07
C LEU A 318 14.80 26.82 -3.82
N MET A 319 14.84 27.62 -2.75
CA MET A 319 15.41 27.24 -1.45
C MET A 319 14.47 26.40 -0.57
N ASP A 320 13.21 26.19 -0.98
CA ASP A 320 12.26 25.33 -0.27
C ASP A 320 12.49 23.85 -0.62
N PRO A 321 12.90 23.00 0.35
CA PRO A 321 13.10 21.57 0.11
C PRO A 321 11.84 20.80 -0.31
N ASN A 322 10.64 21.35 -0.09
CA ASN A 322 9.36 20.71 -0.40
C ASN A 322 8.74 21.19 -1.72
N ARG A 323 9.44 22.04 -2.48
CA ARG A 323 8.93 22.55 -3.75
C ARG A 323 8.78 21.42 -4.78
N GLN A 324 7.60 21.34 -5.40
CA GLN A 324 7.37 20.46 -6.55
C GLN A 324 8.01 21.06 -7.81
N PRO A 325 8.65 20.24 -8.66
CA PRO A 325 9.24 20.69 -9.92
C PRO A 325 8.16 21.21 -10.87
N GLN A 326 8.40 22.38 -11.49
CA GLN A 326 7.44 23.02 -12.42
C GLN A 326 7.99 23.19 -13.83
N SER A 327 9.31 23.06 -14.01
CA SER A 327 9.98 23.15 -15.31
C SER A 327 10.79 21.88 -15.59
N ALA A 328 11.07 21.60 -16.86
CA ALA A 328 11.99 20.55 -17.28
C ALA A 328 13.38 20.72 -16.63
N ASP A 329 13.87 21.95 -16.50
CA ASP A 329 15.17 22.26 -15.89
C ASP A 329 15.20 21.90 -14.38
N ASP A 330 14.07 22.04 -13.69
CA ASP A 330 13.96 21.64 -12.27
C ASP A 330 14.10 20.13 -12.15
N PHE A 331 13.44 19.38 -13.04
CA PHE A 331 13.55 17.92 -13.08
C PHE A 331 14.96 17.46 -13.44
N ASP A 332 15.61 18.08 -14.42
CA ASP A 332 16.99 17.76 -14.78
C ASP A 332 17.93 17.94 -13.58
N ARG A 333 17.76 19.02 -12.80
CA ARG A 333 18.53 19.24 -11.57
C ARG A 333 18.28 18.17 -10.51
N LEU A 334 17.02 17.80 -10.28
CA LEU A 334 16.64 16.80 -9.28
C LEU A 334 17.17 15.40 -9.62
N VAL A 335 17.06 15.04 -10.89
CA VAL A 335 17.55 13.78 -11.44
C VAL A 335 19.07 13.70 -11.37
N LEU A 336 19.79 14.80 -11.62
CA LEU A 336 21.24 14.84 -11.43
C LEU A 336 21.64 14.63 -9.96
N GLY A 337 20.85 15.17 -9.02
CA GLY A 337 21.07 14.94 -7.59
C GLY A 337 20.74 13.51 -7.14
N SER A 338 19.77 12.86 -7.78
CA SER A 338 19.33 11.50 -7.43
C SER A 338 19.00 10.64 -8.67
N PRO A 339 20.03 10.17 -9.42
CA PRO A 339 19.83 9.52 -10.71
C PRO A 339 19.12 8.17 -10.65
N ASN A 340 19.21 7.46 -9.52
CA ASN A 340 18.65 6.11 -9.36
C ASN A 340 17.16 6.10 -8.96
N SER A 341 16.55 7.27 -8.75
CA SER A 341 15.17 7.37 -8.28
C SER A 341 14.19 7.25 -9.44
N SER A 342 13.56 6.08 -9.64
CA SER A 342 12.55 5.91 -10.70
C SER A 342 11.37 6.85 -10.52
N ILE A 343 10.95 7.13 -9.29
CA ILE A 343 9.81 8.03 -9.03
C ILE A 343 10.03 9.44 -9.61
N LEU A 344 11.25 9.98 -9.55
CA LEU A 344 11.56 11.28 -10.14
C LEU A 344 11.53 11.23 -11.67
N TRP A 345 12.10 10.17 -12.24
CA TRP A 345 12.02 9.94 -13.69
C TRP A 345 10.58 9.78 -14.18
N LEU A 346 9.73 9.08 -13.42
CA LEU A 346 8.32 8.89 -13.73
C LEU A 346 7.53 10.19 -13.62
N GLN A 347 7.80 11.01 -12.60
CA GLN A 347 7.20 12.35 -12.48
C GLN A 347 7.62 13.24 -13.64
N TYR A 348 8.88 13.15 -14.07
CA TYR A 348 9.37 13.91 -15.22
C TYR A 348 8.71 13.46 -16.53
N MET A 349 8.55 12.14 -16.75
CA MET A 349 7.78 11.62 -17.86
C MET A 349 6.32 12.11 -17.81
N ALA A 350 5.69 12.08 -16.63
CA ALA A 350 4.32 12.53 -16.44
C ALA A 350 4.15 14.04 -16.71
N PHE A 351 5.14 14.87 -16.38
CA PHE A 351 5.16 16.29 -16.71
C PHE A 351 5.08 16.52 -18.22
N HIS A 352 5.92 15.84 -19.01
CA HIS A 352 5.84 15.92 -20.47
C HIS A 352 4.54 15.33 -21.03
N LEU A 353 4.00 14.29 -20.36
CA LEU A 353 2.72 13.71 -20.77
C LEU A 353 1.55 14.67 -20.57
N GLN A 354 1.53 15.42 -19.46
CA GLN A 354 0.56 16.48 -19.20
C GLN A 354 0.65 17.62 -20.22
N ALA A 355 1.86 17.89 -20.72
CA ALA A 355 2.11 18.83 -21.81
C ALA A 355 1.83 18.24 -23.21
N THR A 356 1.32 17.01 -23.31
CA THR A 356 1.09 16.22 -24.54
C THR A 356 2.35 15.97 -25.39
N GLU A 357 3.54 16.16 -24.84
CA GLU A 357 4.83 15.96 -25.48
C GLU A 357 5.32 14.51 -25.34
N ILE A 358 4.62 13.57 -25.99
CA ILE A 358 4.83 12.12 -25.83
C ILE A 358 6.26 11.69 -26.22
N GLU A 359 6.82 12.29 -27.28
CA GLU A 359 8.19 11.96 -27.74
C GLU A 359 9.26 12.37 -26.73
N LYS A 360 9.09 13.54 -26.08
CA LYS A 360 10.00 13.97 -25.01
C LYS A 360 9.86 13.06 -23.79
N ALA A 361 8.64 12.63 -23.44
CA ALA A 361 8.44 11.64 -22.39
C ALA A 361 9.16 10.31 -22.68
N ARG A 362 9.13 9.82 -23.93
CA ARG A 362 9.91 8.65 -24.37
C ARG A 362 11.41 8.88 -24.22
N ALA A 363 11.90 10.04 -24.65
CA ALA A 363 13.32 10.39 -24.54
C ALA A 363 13.79 10.45 -23.07
N VAL A 364 12.97 10.99 -22.17
CA VAL A 364 13.23 11.01 -20.72
C VAL A 364 13.32 9.58 -20.17
N ALA A 365 12.41 8.69 -20.57
CA ALA A 365 12.43 7.30 -20.13
C ALA A 365 13.65 6.52 -20.63
N GLU A 366 14.02 6.67 -21.90
CA GLU A 366 15.22 6.07 -22.47
C GLU A 366 16.49 6.62 -21.80
N ARG A 367 16.49 7.91 -21.41
CA ARG A 367 17.55 8.49 -20.60
C ARG A 367 17.59 7.86 -19.21
N ALA A 368 16.44 7.69 -18.55
CA ALA A 368 16.34 7.04 -17.25
C ALA A 368 16.91 5.61 -17.25
N LEU A 369 16.61 4.80 -18.28
CA LEU A 369 17.13 3.43 -18.39
C LEU A 369 18.66 3.38 -18.52
N LYS A 370 19.26 4.39 -19.14
CA LYS A 370 20.72 4.54 -19.29
C LYS A 370 21.40 5.06 -18.03
N THR A 371 20.76 5.99 -17.32
CA THR A 371 21.33 6.67 -16.14
C THR A 371 21.19 5.86 -14.86
N ILE A 372 20.06 5.17 -14.66
CA ILE A 372 19.83 4.34 -13.48
C ILE A 372 20.86 3.21 -13.48
N SER A 373 21.46 2.98 -12.32
CA SER A 373 22.41 1.90 -12.11
C SER A 373 21.79 0.55 -12.44
N PHE A 374 22.53 -0.33 -13.11
CA PHE A 374 22.08 -1.70 -13.41
C PHE A 374 21.81 -2.54 -12.16
N ARG A 375 22.36 -2.15 -10.99
CA ARG A 375 22.12 -2.82 -9.71
C ARG A 375 20.70 -2.60 -9.19
N GLU A 376 20.09 -1.48 -9.57
CA GLU A 376 18.74 -1.11 -9.15
C GLU A 376 17.70 -1.66 -10.13
N GLU A 377 17.56 -2.99 -10.15
CA GLU A 377 16.68 -3.70 -11.09
C GLU A 377 15.21 -3.27 -10.93
N GLN A 378 14.75 -3.04 -9.70
CA GLN A 378 13.37 -2.62 -9.44
C GLN A 378 13.09 -1.21 -9.99
N GLU A 379 14.04 -0.29 -9.83
CA GLU A 379 13.92 1.08 -10.35
C GLU A 379 13.87 1.07 -11.88
N LYS A 380 14.71 0.25 -12.54
CA LYS A 380 14.65 0.06 -14.00
C LYS A 380 13.34 -0.58 -14.44
N LEU A 381 12.86 -1.60 -13.72
CA LEU A 381 11.60 -2.25 -14.02
C LEU A 381 10.43 -1.24 -13.97
N ASN A 382 10.41 -0.35 -12.99
CA ASN A 382 9.38 0.69 -12.89
C ASN A 382 9.38 1.60 -14.13
N VAL A 383 10.56 2.00 -14.63
CA VAL A 383 10.69 2.79 -15.86
C VAL A 383 10.22 2.00 -17.09
N TRP A 384 10.58 0.72 -17.21
CA TRP A 384 10.08 -0.15 -18.28
C TRP A 384 8.55 -0.29 -18.27
N VAL A 385 7.95 -0.48 -17.09
CA VAL A 385 6.49 -0.55 -16.94
C VAL A 385 5.83 0.77 -17.35
N ALA A 386 6.43 1.91 -17.02
CA ALA A 386 5.92 3.20 -17.46
C ALA A 386 6.05 3.41 -18.97
N LEU A 387 7.15 2.96 -19.59
CA LEU A 387 7.29 2.93 -21.05
C LEU A 387 6.22 2.06 -21.72
N LEU A 388 5.95 0.87 -21.18
CA LEU A 388 4.90 -0.01 -21.68
C LEU A 388 3.52 0.65 -21.55
N ASN A 389 3.24 1.32 -20.44
CA ASN A 389 2.00 2.09 -20.24
C ASN A 389 1.88 3.22 -21.27
N LEU A 390 2.96 3.98 -21.49
CA LEU A 390 3.01 5.09 -22.44
C LEU A 390 2.74 4.59 -23.86
N GLU A 391 3.40 3.51 -24.31
CA GLU A 391 3.16 2.94 -25.65
C GLU A 391 1.78 2.32 -25.79
N ASN A 392 1.25 1.70 -24.74
CA ASN A 392 -0.08 1.09 -24.80
C ASN A 392 -1.21 2.14 -24.90
N MET A 393 -1.03 3.32 -24.29
CA MET A 393 -1.99 4.41 -24.33
C MET A 393 -1.83 5.33 -25.55
N TYR A 394 -0.60 5.65 -25.94
CA TYR A 394 -0.30 6.69 -26.95
C TYR A 394 0.57 6.21 -28.12
N GLY A 395 1.00 4.95 -28.11
CA GLY A 395 1.79 4.33 -29.17
C GLY A 395 0.95 3.43 -30.08
N THR A 396 1.64 2.57 -30.83
CA THR A 396 1.03 1.52 -31.65
C THR A 396 1.33 0.14 -31.06
N GLU A 397 0.60 -0.88 -31.49
CA GLU A 397 0.88 -2.27 -31.06
C GLU A 397 2.31 -2.69 -31.40
N GLU A 398 2.86 -2.23 -32.52
CA GLU A 398 4.24 -2.52 -32.91
C GLU A 398 5.27 -1.84 -32.00
N THR A 399 5.07 -0.58 -31.62
CA THR A 399 6.00 0.10 -30.71
C THR A 399 5.95 -0.50 -29.33
N LEU A 400 4.74 -0.85 -28.85
CA LEU A 400 4.55 -1.56 -27.59
C LEU A 400 5.27 -2.91 -27.60
N MET A 401 5.11 -3.71 -28.66
CA MET A 401 5.77 -5.01 -28.77
C MET A 401 7.30 -4.89 -28.82
N LYS A 402 7.84 -3.88 -29.53
CA LYS A 402 9.29 -3.59 -29.53
C LYS A 402 9.80 -3.22 -28.14
N VAL A 403 9.06 -2.39 -27.38
CA VAL A 403 9.42 -2.06 -25.99
C VAL A 403 9.34 -3.30 -25.10
N PHE A 404 8.30 -4.13 -25.28
CA PHE A 404 8.11 -5.37 -24.52
C PHE A 404 9.24 -6.38 -24.76
N GLU A 405 9.62 -6.61 -26.01
CA GLU A 405 10.74 -7.49 -26.36
C GLU A 405 12.05 -7.01 -25.73
N ARG A 406 12.32 -5.70 -25.80
CA ARG A 406 13.47 -5.11 -25.10
C ARG A 406 13.37 -5.30 -23.59
N ALA A 407 12.23 -5.00 -22.98
CA ALA A 407 12.05 -5.13 -21.53
C ALA A 407 12.26 -6.57 -21.02
N VAL A 408 11.85 -7.59 -21.80
CA VAL A 408 12.07 -9.01 -21.47
C VAL A 408 13.54 -9.42 -21.58
N GLN A 409 14.36 -8.72 -22.38
CA GLN A 409 15.80 -8.99 -22.46
C GLN A 409 16.58 -8.44 -21.27
N TYR A 410 16.16 -7.28 -20.75
CA TYR A 410 16.87 -6.57 -19.67
C TYR A 410 16.38 -6.89 -18.26
N ASN A 411 15.17 -7.44 -18.10
CA ASN A 411 14.58 -7.73 -16.80
C ASN A 411 14.07 -9.18 -16.74
N GLU A 412 13.72 -9.61 -15.52
CA GLU A 412 13.06 -10.90 -15.28
C GLU A 412 11.80 -11.07 -16.15
N PRO A 413 11.79 -12.02 -17.11
CA PRO A 413 10.72 -12.15 -18.08
C PRO A 413 9.34 -12.24 -17.44
N LEU A 414 9.19 -13.08 -16.41
CA LEU A 414 7.91 -13.32 -15.75
C LEU A 414 7.28 -12.03 -15.21
N LYS A 415 8.08 -11.14 -14.61
CA LYS A 415 7.58 -9.86 -14.06
C LYS A 415 7.09 -8.94 -15.18
N VAL A 416 7.85 -8.84 -16.28
CA VAL A 416 7.47 -8.01 -17.44
C VAL A 416 6.18 -8.50 -18.07
N PHE A 417 6.03 -9.82 -18.26
CA PHE A 417 4.78 -10.42 -18.75
C PHE A 417 3.60 -10.11 -17.82
N GLN A 418 3.77 -10.27 -16.50
CA GLN A 418 2.73 -9.98 -15.52
C GLN A 418 2.29 -8.52 -15.59
N HIS A 419 3.24 -7.58 -15.64
CA HIS A 419 2.91 -6.16 -15.76
C HIS A 419 2.17 -5.86 -17.06
N LEU A 420 2.61 -6.40 -18.21
CA LEU A 420 1.91 -6.15 -19.47
C LEU A 420 0.47 -6.71 -19.45
N CYS A 421 0.23 -7.86 -18.81
CA CYS A 421 -1.14 -8.35 -18.58
C CYS A 421 -1.97 -7.37 -17.75
N ASP A 422 -1.40 -6.82 -16.66
CA ASP A 422 -2.08 -5.84 -15.81
C ASP A 422 -2.39 -4.54 -16.58
N ILE A 423 -1.48 -4.12 -17.47
CA ILE A 423 -1.65 -2.97 -18.36
C ILE A 423 -2.81 -3.22 -19.34
N TYR A 424 -2.82 -4.36 -20.03
CA TYR A 424 -3.93 -4.68 -20.93
C TYR A 424 -5.27 -4.82 -20.21
N ALA A 425 -5.28 -5.40 -19.01
CA ALA A 425 -6.49 -5.46 -18.18
C ALA A 425 -6.97 -4.05 -17.77
N SER A 426 -6.05 -3.13 -17.44
CA SER A 426 -6.39 -1.74 -17.12
C SER A 426 -6.91 -0.92 -18.30
N SER A 427 -6.51 -1.30 -19.51
CA SER A 427 -6.89 -0.63 -20.76
C SER A 427 -8.05 -1.33 -21.48
N GLU A 428 -8.70 -2.30 -20.81
CA GLU A 428 -9.85 -3.07 -21.32
C GLU A 428 -9.55 -3.85 -22.62
N LYS A 429 -8.26 -4.11 -22.92
CA LYS A 429 -7.82 -4.89 -24.09
C LYS A 429 -7.80 -6.39 -23.76
N TYR A 430 -8.96 -6.94 -23.41
CA TYR A 430 -9.10 -8.30 -22.86
C TYR A 430 -8.59 -9.41 -23.78
N LYS A 431 -8.82 -9.31 -25.09
CA LYS A 431 -8.38 -10.33 -26.07
C LYS A 431 -6.85 -10.44 -26.12
N GLN A 432 -6.15 -9.30 -26.16
CA GLN A 432 -4.69 -9.25 -26.17
C GLN A 432 -4.11 -9.75 -24.83
N ALA A 433 -4.73 -9.39 -23.71
CA ALA A 433 -4.37 -9.93 -22.40
C ALA A 433 -4.51 -11.47 -22.36
N GLU A 434 -5.61 -12.02 -22.89
CA GLU A 434 -5.82 -13.47 -22.92
C GLU A 434 -4.77 -14.20 -23.77
N GLU A 435 -4.44 -13.67 -24.95
CA GLU A 435 -3.37 -14.19 -25.81
C GLU A 435 -2.00 -14.15 -25.10
N LEU A 436 -1.74 -13.09 -24.35
CA LEU A 436 -0.53 -12.95 -23.55
C LEU A 436 -0.49 -13.99 -22.42
N TYR A 437 -1.59 -14.20 -21.69
CA TYR A 437 -1.69 -15.23 -20.67
C TYR A 437 -1.50 -16.64 -21.25
N HIS A 438 -2.06 -16.93 -22.42
CA HIS A 438 -1.80 -18.19 -23.12
C HIS A 438 -0.31 -18.37 -23.46
N THR A 439 0.37 -17.30 -23.83
CA THR A 439 1.82 -17.30 -24.08
C THR A 439 2.61 -17.53 -22.79
N MET A 440 2.22 -16.87 -21.69
CA MET A 440 2.80 -17.08 -20.36
C MET A 440 2.64 -18.53 -19.91
N LEU A 441 1.47 -19.14 -20.06
CA LEU A 441 1.23 -20.53 -19.66
C LEU A 441 2.03 -21.54 -20.46
N LYS A 442 2.42 -21.22 -21.70
CA LYS A 442 3.33 -22.06 -22.49
C LYS A 442 4.78 -21.97 -22.01
N ARG A 443 5.23 -20.76 -21.64
CA ARG A 443 6.62 -20.52 -21.21
C ARG A 443 6.86 -20.86 -19.74
N PHE A 444 5.90 -20.58 -18.87
CA PHE A 444 6.00 -20.66 -17.41
C PHE A 444 4.98 -21.64 -16.82
N ARG A 445 4.77 -22.80 -17.47
CA ARG A 445 3.73 -23.78 -17.11
C ARG A 445 3.84 -24.33 -15.68
N GLN A 446 5.04 -24.34 -15.11
CA GLN A 446 5.31 -24.86 -13.76
C GLN A 446 5.08 -23.80 -12.67
N GLU A 447 4.91 -22.54 -13.03
CA GLU A 447 4.77 -21.45 -12.07
C GLU A 447 3.30 -21.30 -11.66
N LYS A 448 2.95 -21.71 -10.44
CA LYS A 448 1.58 -21.62 -9.91
C LYS A 448 1.02 -20.19 -9.93
N SER A 449 1.87 -19.17 -9.74
CA SER A 449 1.43 -17.78 -9.72
C SER A 449 0.81 -17.34 -11.06
N VAL A 450 1.25 -17.90 -12.18
CA VAL A 450 0.73 -17.57 -13.52
C VAL A 450 -0.69 -18.08 -13.69
N TRP A 451 -0.96 -19.30 -13.24
CA TRP A 451 -2.30 -19.89 -13.26
C TRP A 451 -3.27 -19.09 -12.39
N LEU A 452 -2.86 -18.71 -11.19
CA LEU A 452 -3.67 -17.91 -10.27
C LEU A 452 -3.96 -16.50 -10.83
N LYS A 453 -2.96 -15.83 -11.43
CA LYS A 453 -3.17 -14.53 -12.06
C LYS A 453 -4.14 -14.61 -13.24
N TYR A 454 -4.01 -15.62 -14.10
CA TYR A 454 -4.94 -15.80 -15.20
C TYR A 454 -6.36 -16.15 -14.73
N ALA A 455 -6.50 -16.99 -13.70
CA ALA A 455 -7.79 -17.26 -13.06
C ALA A 455 -8.44 -15.98 -12.52
N SER A 456 -7.68 -15.15 -11.79
CA SER A 456 -8.17 -13.87 -11.28
C SER A 456 -8.61 -12.92 -12.39
N PHE A 457 -7.94 -12.95 -13.55
CA PHE A 457 -8.29 -12.17 -14.72
C PHE A 457 -9.58 -12.65 -15.40
N LEU A 458 -9.77 -13.97 -15.53
CA LEU A 458 -10.99 -14.56 -16.09
C LEU A 458 -12.21 -14.30 -15.20
N LEU A 459 -12.05 -14.45 -13.87
CA LEU A 459 -13.12 -14.17 -12.91
C LEU A 459 -13.52 -12.70 -12.90
N LYS A 460 -12.57 -11.77 -13.02
CA LYS A 460 -12.88 -10.33 -13.18
C LYS A 460 -13.70 -10.01 -14.44
N GLN A 461 -13.63 -10.86 -15.46
CA GLN A 461 -14.47 -10.76 -16.66
C GLN A 461 -15.80 -11.52 -16.56
N GLY A 462 -16.07 -12.19 -15.44
CA GLY A 462 -17.25 -13.05 -15.26
C GLY A 462 -17.17 -14.38 -16.01
N GLN A 463 -15.99 -14.80 -16.49
CA GLN A 463 -15.81 -16.08 -17.19
C GLN A 463 -15.51 -17.22 -16.21
N THR A 464 -16.52 -17.64 -15.45
CA THR A 464 -16.40 -18.72 -14.44
C THR A 464 -16.08 -20.08 -15.08
N GLU A 465 -16.81 -20.48 -16.11
CA GLU A 465 -16.57 -21.76 -16.81
C GLU A 465 -15.14 -21.87 -17.37
N ALA A 466 -14.61 -20.77 -17.90
CA ALA A 466 -13.23 -20.73 -18.43
C ALA A 466 -12.22 -20.93 -17.30
N THR A 467 -12.52 -20.39 -16.11
CA THR A 467 -11.71 -20.57 -14.89
C THR A 467 -11.72 -22.04 -14.43
N HIS A 468 -12.86 -22.73 -14.50
CA HIS A 468 -12.94 -24.14 -14.13
C HIS A 468 -12.10 -25.02 -15.08
N ARG A 469 -12.22 -24.80 -16.40
CA ARG A 469 -11.37 -25.46 -17.41
C ARG A 469 -9.88 -25.14 -17.20
N LEU A 470 -9.57 -23.93 -16.73
CA LEU A 470 -8.21 -23.52 -16.43
C LEU A 470 -7.63 -24.29 -15.24
N LEU A 471 -8.41 -24.49 -14.17
CA LEU A 471 -8.01 -25.27 -13.00
C LEU A 471 -7.64 -26.71 -13.39
N GLU A 472 -8.49 -27.37 -14.18
CA GLU A 472 -8.18 -28.73 -14.68
C GLU A 472 -6.87 -28.78 -15.46
N ARG A 473 -6.60 -27.75 -16.26
CA ARG A 473 -5.37 -27.64 -17.05
C ARG A 473 -4.15 -27.34 -16.18
N ALA A 474 -4.32 -26.56 -15.10
CA ALA A 474 -3.29 -26.28 -14.12
C ALA A 474 -2.86 -27.57 -13.39
N LEU A 475 -3.83 -28.38 -12.95
CA LEU A 475 -3.56 -29.66 -12.28
C LEU A 475 -2.81 -30.66 -13.17
N LYS A 476 -3.06 -30.64 -14.49
CA LYS A 476 -2.30 -31.46 -15.45
C LYS A 476 -0.85 -30.96 -15.66
N ALA A 477 -0.59 -29.67 -15.47
CA ALA A 477 0.71 -29.06 -15.73
C ALA A 477 1.62 -29.00 -14.49
N LEU A 478 1.03 -28.85 -13.30
CA LEU A 478 1.74 -28.64 -12.04
C LEU A 478 2.02 -29.97 -11.30
N PRO A 479 3.07 -30.02 -10.45
CA PRO A 479 3.36 -31.18 -9.62
C PRO A 479 2.23 -31.49 -8.62
N THR A 480 2.02 -32.78 -8.33
CA THR A 480 0.95 -33.26 -7.42
C THR A 480 1.03 -32.68 -6.00
N LYS A 481 2.23 -32.34 -5.52
CA LYS A 481 2.43 -31.69 -4.21
C LYS A 481 1.77 -30.32 -4.12
N GLU A 482 1.65 -29.62 -5.23
CA GLU A 482 1.08 -28.26 -5.28
C GLU A 482 -0.41 -28.27 -5.56
N HIS A 483 -1.00 -29.41 -5.97
CA HIS A 483 -2.40 -29.49 -6.37
C HIS A 483 -3.35 -28.98 -5.29
N VAL A 484 -3.11 -29.37 -4.03
CA VAL A 484 -3.95 -28.99 -2.90
C VAL A 484 -3.91 -27.47 -2.64
N ASP A 485 -2.72 -26.85 -2.70
CA ASP A 485 -2.55 -25.40 -2.54
C ASP A 485 -3.22 -24.65 -3.71
N VAL A 486 -3.01 -25.11 -4.94
CA VAL A 486 -3.61 -24.52 -6.14
C VAL A 486 -5.14 -24.59 -6.09
N ILE A 487 -5.73 -25.75 -5.75
CA ILE A 487 -7.19 -25.89 -5.63
C ILE A 487 -7.72 -24.96 -4.55
N SER A 488 -7.08 -24.90 -3.37
CA SER A 488 -7.48 -24.00 -2.30
C SER A 488 -7.45 -22.52 -2.72
N ARG A 489 -6.43 -22.12 -3.47
CA ARG A 489 -6.31 -20.75 -4.00
C ARG A 489 -7.32 -20.43 -5.10
N PHE A 490 -7.62 -21.39 -5.98
CA PHE A 490 -8.70 -21.22 -6.98
C PHE A 490 -10.06 -21.10 -6.30
N ALA A 491 -10.34 -21.95 -5.32
CA ALA A 491 -11.58 -21.88 -4.54
C ALA A 491 -11.73 -20.55 -3.79
N GLN A 492 -10.64 -20.02 -3.20
CA GLN A 492 -10.63 -18.67 -2.63
C GLN A 492 -11.00 -17.62 -3.70
N LEU A 493 -10.39 -17.65 -4.88
CA LEU A 493 -10.67 -16.66 -5.93
C LEU A 493 -12.12 -16.74 -6.43
N GLU A 494 -12.65 -17.94 -6.66
CA GLU A 494 -14.04 -18.15 -7.09
C GLU A 494 -15.03 -17.71 -6.03
N PHE A 495 -14.71 -17.89 -4.75
CA PHE A 495 -15.55 -17.41 -3.66
C PHE A 495 -15.71 -15.89 -3.65
N HIS A 496 -14.63 -15.14 -3.94
CA HIS A 496 -14.66 -13.68 -3.92
C HIS A 496 -15.25 -13.04 -5.18
N SER A 497 -15.20 -13.71 -6.34
CA SER A 497 -15.47 -13.07 -7.63
C SER A 497 -16.21 -13.96 -8.64
N GLY A 498 -16.68 -15.13 -8.22
CA GLY A 498 -17.29 -16.13 -9.10
C GLY A 498 -18.43 -16.87 -8.42
N ASP A 499 -18.42 -18.19 -8.59
CA ASP A 499 -19.48 -19.08 -8.11
C ASP A 499 -19.14 -19.64 -6.73
N THR A 500 -19.93 -19.24 -5.73
CA THR A 500 -19.73 -19.67 -4.33
C THR A 500 -20.07 -21.14 -4.12
N GLU A 501 -21.01 -21.71 -4.88
CA GLU A 501 -21.38 -23.12 -4.78
C GLU A 501 -20.27 -24.01 -5.33
N HIS A 502 -19.69 -23.62 -6.46
CA HIS A 502 -18.54 -24.32 -7.02
C HIS A 502 -17.31 -24.22 -6.10
N ALA A 503 -17.04 -23.04 -5.53
CA ALA A 503 -15.96 -22.87 -4.55
C ALA A 503 -16.16 -23.79 -3.32
N LYS A 504 -17.39 -23.90 -2.79
CA LYS A 504 -17.73 -24.87 -1.73
C LYS A 504 -17.47 -26.30 -2.18
N ALA A 505 -17.92 -26.67 -3.38
CA ALA A 505 -17.69 -28.01 -3.94
C ALA A 505 -16.19 -28.35 -4.08
N LEU A 506 -15.35 -27.39 -4.46
CA LEU A 506 -13.88 -27.57 -4.51
C LEU A 506 -13.29 -27.82 -3.12
N PHE A 507 -13.69 -27.05 -2.10
CA PHE A 507 -13.25 -27.29 -0.73
C PHE A 507 -13.72 -28.66 -0.23
N GLU A 508 -14.98 -29.02 -0.44
CA GLU A 508 -15.53 -30.32 -0.06
C GLU A 508 -14.83 -31.49 -0.74
N SER A 509 -14.60 -31.39 -2.05
CA SER A 509 -13.83 -32.39 -2.82
C SER A 509 -12.41 -32.56 -2.28
N THR A 510 -11.76 -31.44 -1.95
CA THR A 510 -10.40 -31.44 -1.40
C THR A 510 -10.36 -32.04 0.00
N LEU A 511 -11.33 -31.72 0.86
CA LEU A 511 -11.43 -32.22 2.24
C LEU A 511 -11.87 -33.68 2.31
N SER A 512 -12.68 -34.15 1.36
CA SER A 512 -12.99 -35.58 1.19
C SER A 512 -11.75 -36.38 0.82
N SER A 513 -10.92 -35.83 -0.07
CA SER A 513 -9.66 -36.45 -0.50
C SER A 513 -8.57 -36.39 0.59
N TYR A 514 -8.50 -35.30 1.34
CA TYR A 514 -7.49 -35.05 2.38
C TYR A 514 -8.08 -34.60 3.72
N PRO A 515 -8.81 -35.45 4.46
CA PRO A 515 -9.54 -35.04 5.66
C PRO A 515 -8.66 -34.50 6.80
N LYS A 516 -7.38 -34.90 6.85
CA LYS A 516 -6.45 -34.51 7.93
C LYS A 516 -5.72 -33.19 7.68
N ARG A 517 -5.94 -32.52 6.54
CA ARG A 517 -5.30 -31.24 6.18
C ARG A 517 -6.00 -30.07 6.89
N THR A 518 -5.50 -29.73 8.07
CA THR A 518 -6.08 -28.72 8.97
C THR A 518 -5.98 -27.28 8.47
N ASP A 519 -5.01 -27.01 7.61
CA ASP A 519 -4.84 -25.75 6.89
C ASP A 519 -6.05 -25.44 6.00
N ILE A 520 -6.53 -26.42 5.24
CA ILE A 520 -7.66 -26.27 4.33
C ILE A 520 -8.96 -26.09 5.12
N TRP A 521 -9.15 -26.87 6.19
CA TRP A 521 -10.30 -26.69 7.09
C TRP A 521 -10.36 -25.28 7.65
N SER A 522 -9.21 -24.73 8.08
CA SER A 522 -9.14 -23.37 8.62
C SER A 522 -9.56 -22.33 7.60
N ILE A 523 -9.01 -22.40 6.39
CA ILE A 523 -9.36 -21.51 5.28
C ILE A 523 -10.85 -21.63 4.94
N TYR A 524 -11.37 -22.85 4.84
CA TYR A 524 -12.78 -23.06 4.50
C TYR A 524 -13.72 -22.52 5.58
N MET A 525 -13.40 -22.73 6.86
CA MET A 525 -14.15 -22.12 7.97
C MET A 525 -14.08 -20.60 7.95
N ASP A 526 -12.91 -20.00 7.70
CA ASP A 526 -12.77 -18.53 7.64
C ASP A 526 -13.69 -17.93 6.57
N ILE A 527 -13.71 -18.54 5.38
CA ILE A 527 -14.57 -18.13 4.27
C ILE A 527 -16.05 -18.29 4.64
N MET A 528 -16.43 -19.41 5.25
CA MET A 528 -17.81 -19.71 5.62
C MET A 528 -18.31 -18.87 6.80
N ILE A 529 -17.44 -18.47 7.72
CA ILE A 529 -17.79 -17.53 8.80
C ILE A 529 -18.14 -16.16 8.21
N LYS A 530 -17.41 -15.72 7.17
CA LYS A 530 -17.65 -14.43 6.53
C LYS A 530 -18.91 -14.39 5.66
N HIS A 531 -19.21 -15.48 4.96
CA HIS A 531 -20.21 -15.44 3.88
C HIS A 531 -21.23 -16.59 3.90
N GLY A 532 -21.06 -17.56 4.80
CA GLY A 532 -21.93 -18.72 4.94
C GLY A 532 -23.05 -18.49 5.94
N SER A 533 -24.06 -19.35 5.89
CA SER A 533 -25.11 -19.37 6.91
C SER A 533 -24.60 -19.96 8.22
N GLN A 534 -25.17 -19.54 9.35
CA GLN A 534 -24.80 -20.08 10.67
C GLN A 534 -24.92 -21.61 10.75
N LYS A 535 -25.87 -22.20 10.01
CA LYS A 535 -26.04 -23.66 9.93
C LYS A 535 -24.84 -24.31 9.25
N GLU A 536 -24.47 -23.84 8.06
CA GLU A 536 -23.31 -24.38 7.33
C GLU A 536 -22.01 -24.22 8.13
N VAL A 537 -21.83 -23.09 8.82
CA VAL A 537 -20.65 -22.88 9.69
C VAL A 537 -20.61 -23.90 10.83
N ARG A 538 -21.74 -24.13 11.50
CA ARG A 538 -21.85 -25.14 12.56
C ARG A 538 -21.61 -26.55 12.02
N ASP A 539 -22.19 -26.91 10.88
CA ASP A 539 -22.00 -28.21 10.25
C ASP A 539 -20.52 -28.47 9.93
N ILE A 540 -19.79 -27.44 9.48
CA ILE A 540 -18.34 -27.53 9.25
C ILE A 540 -17.58 -27.74 10.57
N PHE A 541 -17.90 -26.96 11.61
CA PHE A 541 -17.27 -27.15 12.93
C PHE A 541 -17.55 -28.55 13.51
N GLU A 542 -18.79 -29.03 13.43
CA GLU A 542 -19.20 -30.36 13.87
C GLU A 542 -18.42 -31.46 13.13
N ARG A 543 -18.28 -31.32 11.81
CA ARG A 543 -17.46 -32.27 11.03
C ARG A 543 -16.00 -32.26 11.47
N VAL A 544 -15.41 -31.09 11.72
CA VAL A 544 -14.01 -30.99 12.15
C VAL A 544 -13.79 -31.62 13.52
N ILE A 545 -14.70 -31.44 14.48
CA ILE A 545 -14.54 -32.01 15.83
C ILE A 545 -14.71 -33.54 15.86
N HIS A 546 -15.38 -34.12 14.87
CA HIS A 546 -15.48 -35.57 14.71
C HIS A 546 -14.29 -36.19 13.96
N LEU A 547 -13.35 -35.38 13.44
CA LEU A 547 -12.13 -35.90 12.83
C LEU A 547 -11.13 -36.39 13.87
N SER A 548 -10.45 -37.49 13.56
CA SER A 548 -9.38 -38.05 14.38
C SER A 548 -8.05 -37.29 14.16
N LEU A 549 -7.95 -36.07 14.69
CA LEU A 549 -6.75 -35.24 14.62
C LEU A 549 -5.92 -35.33 15.91
N ALA A 550 -4.70 -34.77 15.88
CA ALA A 550 -3.83 -34.69 17.06
C ALA A 550 -4.39 -33.69 18.10
N PRO A 551 -4.19 -33.91 19.43
CA PRO A 551 -4.79 -33.08 20.47
C PRO A 551 -4.49 -31.58 20.36
N LYS A 552 -3.28 -31.21 19.95
CA LYS A 552 -2.89 -29.80 19.72
C LYS A 552 -3.76 -29.13 18.64
N LYS A 553 -4.03 -29.84 17.55
CA LYS A 553 -4.85 -29.33 16.43
C LYS A 553 -6.33 -29.31 16.80
N MET A 554 -6.82 -30.32 17.53
CA MET A 554 -8.19 -30.34 18.02
C MET A 554 -8.46 -29.23 19.02
N LYS A 555 -7.52 -28.96 19.94
CA LYS A 555 -7.61 -27.83 20.86
C LYS A 555 -7.78 -26.49 20.12
N PHE A 556 -7.08 -26.32 18.99
CA PHE A 556 -7.23 -25.13 18.15
C PHE A 556 -8.65 -25.01 17.56
N PHE A 557 -9.20 -26.09 17.01
CA PHE A 557 -10.56 -26.07 16.45
C PHE A 557 -11.65 -25.93 17.52
N PHE A 558 -11.53 -26.62 18.67
CA PHE A 558 -12.46 -26.43 19.79
C PHE A 558 -12.42 -25.00 20.33
N LYS A 559 -11.24 -24.38 20.42
CA LYS A 559 -11.12 -22.96 20.81
C LYS A 559 -11.86 -22.07 19.81
N ARG A 560 -11.60 -22.23 18.52
CA ARG A 560 -12.26 -21.47 17.45
C ARG A 560 -13.78 -21.66 17.45
N TYR A 561 -14.26 -22.88 17.61
CA TYR A 561 -15.69 -23.18 17.63
C TYR A 561 -16.37 -22.53 18.84
N LEU A 562 -15.73 -22.60 20.01
CA LEU A 562 -16.21 -21.97 21.22
C LEU A 562 -16.23 -20.44 21.11
N ASP A 563 -15.21 -19.84 20.48
CA ASP A 563 -15.16 -18.40 20.24
C ASP A 563 -16.23 -17.95 19.23
N TYR A 564 -16.54 -18.78 18.21
CA TYR A 564 -17.66 -18.55 17.30
C TYR A 564 -19.03 -18.63 18.00
N GLU A 565 -19.30 -19.68 18.78
CA GLU A 565 -20.56 -19.85 19.50
C GLU A 565 -20.76 -18.81 20.62
N LYS A 566 -19.68 -18.26 21.19
CA LYS A 566 -19.81 -17.10 22.09
C LYS A 566 -20.30 -15.84 21.37
N LYS A 567 -19.87 -15.64 20.13
CA LYS A 567 -20.24 -14.46 19.33
C LYS A 567 -21.64 -14.60 18.73
N PHE A 568 -21.99 -15.78 18.22
CA PHE A 568 -23.20 -15.98 17.40
C PHE A 568 -24.18 -17.05 17.93
N GLY A 569 -23.84 -17.71 19.04
CA GLY A 569 -24.57 -18.87 19.58
C GLY A 569 -25.42 -18.59 20.82
N THR A 570 -25.89 -19.67 21.42
CA THR A 570 -26.65 -19.66 22.68
C THR A 570 -25.82 -20.24 23.82
N ALA A 571 -26.23 -19.99 25.07
CA ALA A 571 -25.55 -20.60 26.22
C ALA A 571 -25.55 -22.15 26.15
N GLU A 572 -26.59 -22.73 25.56
CA GLU A 572 -26.72 -24.18 25.36
C GLU A 572 -25.73 -24.71 24.31
N SER A 573 -25.55 -24.01 23.18
CA SER A 573 -24.59 -24.42 22.15
C SER A 573 -23.15 -24.32 22.68
N VAL A 574 -22.82 -23.25 23.43
CA VAL A 574 -21.51 -23.11 24.09
C VAL A 574 -21.26 -24.27 25.08
N LEU A 575 -22.26 -24.68 25.85
CA LEU A 575 -22.14 -25.84 26.74
C LEU A 575 -21.99 -27.16 25.98
N ALA A 576 -22.68 -27.31 24.84
CA ALA A 576 -22.53 -28.49 23.98
C ALA A 576 -21.10 -28.61 23.44
N VAL A 577 -20.50 -27.51 22.96
CA VAL A 577 -19.09 -27.50 22.48
C VAL A 577 -18.12 -27.86 23.62
N LYS A 578 -18.34 -27.33 24.83
CA LYS A 578 -17.51 -27.68 26.00
C LYS A 578 -17.63 -29.17 26.34
N ARG A 579 -18.84 -29.74 26.27
CA ARG A 579 -19.07 -31.16 26.54
C ARG A 579 -18.38 -32.05 25.51
N ALA A 580 -18.50 -31.71 24.22
CA ALA A 580 -17.83 -32.40 23.14
C ALA A 580 -16.28 -32.35 23.27
N ALA A 581 -15.73 -31.22 23.74
CA ALA A 581 -14.30 -31.10 24.00
C ALA A 581 -13.82 -32.02 25.15
N LEU A 582 -14.62 -32.16 26.23
CA LEU A 582 -14.31 -33.07 27.33
C LEU A 582 -14.37 -34.53 26.89
N GLU A 583 -15.41 -34.91 26.15
CA GLU A 583 -15.57 -36.26 25.59
C GLU A 583 -14.40 -36.64 24.67
N TYR A 584 -13.91 -35.69 23.86
CA TYR A 584 -12.72 -35.90 23.04
C TYR A 584 -11.45 -36.16 23.89
N VAL A 585 -11.28 -35.45 25.01
CA VAL A 585 -10.12 -35.65 25.90
C VAL A 585 -10.20 -36.98 26.64
N GLU A 586 -11.39 -37.38 27.10
CA GLU A 586 -11.63 -38.66 27.76
C GLU A 586 -11.36 -39.85 26.82
N THR A 587 -11.87 -39.78 25.58
CA THR A 587 -11.64 -40.82 24.56
C THR A 587 -10.16 -40.92 24.17
N LYS A 588 -9.42 -39.81 24.11
CA LYS A 588 -7.97 -39.85 23.86
C LYS A 588 -7.13 -40.31 25.04
N SER A 589 -7.55 -40.03 26.28
CA SER A 589 -6.84 -40.46 27.48
C SER A 589 -6.98 -41.97 27.69
N SER A 590 -8.19 -42.50 27.53
CA SER A 590 -8.46 -43.96 27.58
C SER A 590 -7.77 -44.77 26.48
N LEU A 591 -7.50 -44.17 25.31
CA LEU A 591 -6.69 -44.76 24.24
C LEU A 591 -5.17 -44.69 24.50
N ALA A 592 -4.72 -43.88 25.46
CA ALA A 592 -3.30 -43.80 25.85
C ALA A 592 -2.96 -44.72 27.03
N ASP A 593 -3.98 -45.12 27.80
CA ASP A 593 -3.88 -46.05 28.93
C ASP A 593 -4.03 -47.53 28.53
N THR A 594 -4.30 -47.82 27.24
CA THR A 594 -4.31 -49.17 26.64
C THR A 594 -3.17 -49.34 25.67
#